data_AF-A0A105J1M4-F1
#
_entry.id   AF-A0A105J1M4-F1
#
_cell.length_a   1.000
_cell.length_b   1.000
_cell.length_c   1.000
_cell.angle_alpha   90.00
_cell.angle_beta   90.00
_cell.angle_gamma   90.00
#
_symmetry.space_group_name_H-M   'P 1'
#
loop_
_entity.id
_entity.type
_entity.pdbx_description
1 polymer ?
#
loop_
_entity_poly.entity_id
_entity_poly.type
_entity_poly.pdbx_seq_one_letter_code
_entity_poly.pdbx_strand_id
1 'polypeptide(L)' 'METKIWKDGAGKLWTHDHRRLLAFKLARKCMPYQMASKGEVDNQMWKMSTKNGGTSIRLKMEDGQSMTVE' A
#
# COMPACT_ATOMS: atom_id res chain seq x y z
N MET A 1 -7.66 -12.93 5.95
CA MET A 1 -6.86 -12.50 4.78
C MET A 1 -6.06 -11.29 5.23
N GLU A 2 -4.74 -11.36 5.24
CA GLU A 2 -3.86 -10.36 5.87
C GLU A 2 -3.05 -9.63 4.79
N THR A 3 -2.83 -8.34 4.96
CA THR A 3 -2.00 -7.56 4.03
C THR A 3 -0.52 -7.73 4.36
N LYS A 4 0.29 -7.91 3.32
CA LYS A 4 1.74 -7.95 3.47
C LYS A 4 2.30 -6.53 3.60
N ILE A 5 3.15 -6.32 4.60
CA ILE A 5 3.91 -5.09 4.80
C ILE A 5 5.40 -5.38 4.92
N TRP A 6 6.25 -4.42 4.59
CA TRP A 6 7.68 -4.52 4.88
C TRP A 6 8.23 -3.19 5.41
N LYS A 7 9.38 -3.27 6.07
CA LYS A 7 10.11 -2.12 6.59
C LYS A 7 11.35 -1.90 5.73
N ASP A 8 11.58 -0.68 5.25
CA ASP A 8 12.79 -0.35 4.51
C ASP A 8 13.98 -0.05 5.44
N GLY A 9 15.15 0.23 4.85
CA GLY A 9 16.37 0.56 5.60
C GLY A 9 16.30 1.86 6.39
N ALA A 10 15.38 2.78 6.07
CA ALA A 10 15.11 4.00 6.83
C ALA A 10 14.05 3.79 7.93
N GLY A 11 13.49 2.58 8.02
CA GLY A 11 12.50 2.19 9.00
C GLY A 11 11.06 2.52 8.62
N LYS A 12 10.81 2.94 7.39
CA LYS A 12 9.47 3.24 6.89
C LYS A 12 8.75 1.96 6.47
N LEU A 13 7.46 1.90 6.77
CA LEU A 13 6.59 0.79 6.41
C LEU A 13 5.93 1.00 5.06
N TRP A 14 5.83 -0.08 4.30
CA TRP A 14 5.30 -0.10 2.96
C TRP A 14 4.35 -1.28 2.76
N THR A 15 3.44 -1.15 1.80
CA THR A 15 2.54 -2.21 1.35
C THR A 15 2.19 -2.02 -0.12
N HIS A 16 1.91 -3.10 -0.85
CA HIS A 16 1.35 -3.01 -2.21
C HIS A 16 -0.19 -2.94 -2.22
N ASP A 17 -0.85 -3.26 -1.10
CA ASP A 17 -2.30 -3.37 -1.01
C ASP A 17 -3.00 -2.02 -0.77
N HIS A 18 -2.67 -1.00 -1.57
CA HIS A 18 -3.12 0.39 -1.36
C HIS A 18 -4.65 0.52 -1.25
N ARG A 19 -5.42 -0.23 -2.06
CA ARG A 19 -6.89 -0.20 -2.02
C ARG A 19 -7.43 -0.74 -0.70
N ARG A 20 -6.83 -1.84 -0.19
CA ARG A 20 -7.23 -2.43 1.08
C ARG A 20 -6.86 -1.48 2.22
N LEU A 21 -5.65 -0.95 2.22
CA LEU A 21 -5.21 0.04 3.21
C LEU A 21 -6.17 1.23 3.26
N LEU A 22 -6.57 1.77 2.12
CA LEU A 22 -7.54 2.86 2.09
C LEU A 22 -8.91 2.45 2.63
N ALA A 23 -9.44 1.29 2.22
CA ALA A 23 -10.74 0.83 2.71
C ALA A 23 -10.77 0.72 4.24
N PHE A 24 -9.70 0.20 4.85
CA PHE A 24 -9.57 0.16 6.32
C PHE A 24 -9.44 1.56 6.94
N LYS A 25 -8.69 2.48 6.31
CA LYS A 25 -8.59 3.89 6.72
C LYS A 25 -9.96 4.58 6.72
N LEU A 26 -10.72 4.46 5.62
CA LEU A 26 -12.07 5.02 5.49
C LEU A 26 -13.05 4.41 6.48
N ALA A 27 -12.96 3.11 6.72
CA ALA A 27 -13.76 2.40 7.71
C ALA A 27 -13.33 2.67 9.16
N ARG A 28 -12.22 3.39 9.39
CA ARG A 28 -11.60 3.63 10.71
C ARG A 28 -11.36 2.33 11.49
N LYS A 29 -10.87 1.30 10.80
CA LYS A 29 -10.59 -0.03 11.38
C LYS A 29 -9.11 -0.38 11.25
N CYS A 30 -8.61 -1.18 12.20
CA CYS A 30 -7.27 -1.75 12.12
C CYS A 30 -7.19 -2.78 10.98
N MET A 31 -6.16 -2.66 10.14
CA MET A 31 -5.90 -3.61 9.07
C MET A 31 -5.04 -4.76 9.58
N PRO A 32 -5.49 -6.03 9.49
CA PRO A 32 -4.66 -7.16 9.83
C PRO A 32 -3.52 -7.29 8.81
N TYR A 33 -2.30 -7.51 9.31
CA TYR A 33 -1.10 -7.52 8.49
C TYR A 33 -0.11 -8.63 8.87
N GLN A 34 0.78 -8.94 7.93
CA GLN A 34 1.94 -9.79 8.15
C GLN A 34 3.18 -9.17 7.54
N MET A 35 4.35 -9.45 8.11
CA MET A 35 5.62 -9.06 7.49
C MET A 35 5.86 -9.87 6.21
N ALA A 36 6.27 -9.18 5.16
CA ALA A 36 6.78 -9.78 3.93
C ALA A 36 8.25 -10.15 4.12
N SER A 37 8.64 -11.29 3.55
CA SER A 37 10.04 -11.65 3.39
C SER A 37 10.71 -10.78 2.34
N LYS A 38 12.05 -10.68 2.42
CA LYS A 38 12.84 -9.93 1.44
C LYS A 38 12.61 -10.42 0.00
N GLY A 39 12.54 -11.74 -0.22
CA GLY A 39 12.29 -12.30 -1.55
C GLY A 39 10.91 -11.94 -2.11
N GLU A 40 9.87 -11.90 -1.27
CA GLU A 40 8.53 -11.45 -1.70
C GLU A 40 8.52 -9.98 -2.11
N VAL A 41 9.25 -9.12 -1.37
CA VAL A 41 9.38 -7.70 -1.68
C VAL A 41 10.14 -7.52 -2.99
N ASP A 42 11.32 -8.15 -3.12
CA ASP A 42 12.18 -8.02 -4.30
C ASP A 42 11.43 -8.46 -5.59
N ASN A 43 10.60 -9.50 -5.52
CA ASN A 43 9.74 -9.96 -6.62
C ASN A 43 8.60 -8.98 -6.99
N GLN A 44 8.24 -8.07 -6.09
CA GLN A 44 7.15 -7.11 -6.30
C GLN A 44 7.61 -5.66 -6.44
N MET A 45 8.92 -5.39 -6.33
CA MET A 45 9.50 -4.05 -6.46
C MET A 45 9.12 -3.33 -7.75
N TRP A 46 8.90 -4.06 -8.85
CA TRP A 46 8.45 -3.47 -10.12
C TRP A 46 7.09 -2.73 -10.02
N LYS A 47 6.27 -3.05 -9.01
CA LYS A 47 4.99 -2.36 -8.74
C LYS A 47 5.19 -1.00 -8.05
N MET A 48 6.39 -0.68 -7.58
CA MET A 48 6.73 0.55 -6.86
C MET A 48 7.28 1.62 -7.81
N SER A 49 6.55 1.93 -8.87
CA SER A 49 6.94 2.96 -9.86
C SER A 49 6.67 4.40 -9.40
N THR A 50 5.98 4.58 -8.27
CA THR A 50 5.54 5.90 -7.80
C THR A 50 6.65 6.56 -6.97
N LYS A 51 6.99 7.83 -7.28
CA LYS A 51 8.08 8.58 -6.64
C LYS A 51 7.63 9.52 -5.51
N ASN A 52 6.34 9.56 -5.19
CA ASN A 52 5.79 10.45 -4.15
C ASN A 52 6.12 9.99 -2.72
N GLY A 53 6.89 8.91 -2.55
CA GLY A 53 7.24 8.38 -1.24
C GLY A 53 6.03 7.88 -0.45
N GLY A 54 4.91 7.53 -1.09
CA GLY A 54 3.73 7.03 -0.37
C GLY A 54 3.00 8.07 0.48
N THR A 55 3.14 9.37 0.16
CA THR A 55 2.38 10.46 0.80
C THR A 55 0.94 10.56 0.32
N SER A 56 0.62 9.95 -0.81
CA SER A 56 -0.73 9.89 -1.35
C SER A 56 -0.95 8.67 -2.22
N ILE A 57 -2.20 8.25 -2.31
CA ILE A 57 -2.66 7.12 -3.12
C ILE A 57 -3.67 7.66 -4.12
N ARG A 58 -3.37 7.49 -5.41
CA ARG A 58 -4.33 7.75 -6.50
C ARG A 58 -5.10 6.47 -6.81
N LEU A 59 -6.41 6.49 -6.57
CA LEU A 59 -7.31 5.39 -6.92
C LEU A 59 -8.09 5.72 -8.18
N LYS A 60 -8.19 4.75 -9.09
CA LYS A 60 -9.16 4.75 -10.18
C LYS A 60 -10.44 4.06 -9.71
N MET A 61 -11.56 4.76 -9.83
CA MET A 61 -12.90 4.28 -9.54
C MET A 61 -13.50 3.60 -10.77
N GLU A 62 -14.57 2.83 -10.58
CA GLU A 62 -15.25 2.10 -11.67
C GLU A 62 -15.86 3.04 -12.73
N ASP A 63 -16.28 4.24 -12.33
CA ASP A 63 -16.82 5.28 -13.21
C ASP A 63 -15.74 6.03 -14.02
N GLY A 64 -14.48 5.59 -13.94
CA GLY A 64 -13.34 6.21 -14.61
C GLY A 64 -12.78 7.44 -13.89
N GLN A 65 -13.41 7.90 -12.80
CA GLN A 65 -12.86 9.00 -12.01
C GLN A 65 -11.63 8.55 -11.22
N SER A 66 -10.79 9.52 -10.87
CA SER A 66 -9.66 9.28 -9.97
C SER A 66 -9.83 10.08 -8.69
N MET A 67 -9.63 9.44 -7.55
CA MET A 67 -9.54 10.11 -6.25
C MET A 67 -8.12 10.00 -5.72
N THR A 68 -7.56 11.11 -5.27
CA THR A 68 -6.31 11.12 -4.52
C THR A 68 -6.64 11.20 -3.04
N VAL A 69 -6.09 10.28 -2.26
CA VAL A 69 -6.18 10.31 -0.80
C VAL A 69 -4.78 10.44 -0.23
N GLU A 70 -4.59 11.44 0.63
CA GLU A 70 -3.42 11.58 1.49
C GLU A 70 -3.45 10.56 2.62
#